data_AF-A0A017T2Y4-F1
#
_entry.id   AF-A0A017T2Y4-F1
#
_cell.length_a   1.000
_cell.length_b   1.000
_cell.length_c   1.000
_cell.angle_alpha   90.00
_cell.angle_beta   90.00
_cell.angle_gamma   90.00
#
_symmetry.space_group_name_H-M   'P 1'
#
loop_
_entity.id
_entity.type
_entity.pdbx_description
1 polymer ?
#
loop_
_entity_poly.entity_id
_entity_poly.type
_entity_poly.pdbx_seq_one_letter_code
_entity_poly.pdbx_strand_id
1 'polypeptide(L)'
;MSFQANRPAKATPHTLIQRGFAAAVIAASAALLMPACADNESSLFIRDCVPAEPQDAGCITPEPNDAELFLFDGRLDLAFQSAYSCALRVGNQLVQRGTTEQVRTETSRVSLYAADVRLTDVAGNSIGYADGSAVAFSVPLSGFVDPGSGSEAGYGYANVLMIDQAAGQAIGRAMATANLTTTDVLAGIIVYGRTLGGQELETPEWFFPIKVCIGCACVQTAEGCSSDDSSSDISVPCSTDSGIDCRLGIAIPGGSEPECGARRQSAIEYYADL
;
A
#
# COMPACT_ATOMS: atom_id res chain seq x y z
N MET A 1 -5.51 22.41 79.43
CA MET A 1 -5.22 22.88 78.06
C MET A 1 -6.52 22.85 77.27
N SER A 2 -7.18 24.00 77.14
CA SER A 2 -8.48 24.13 76.49
C SER A 2 -8.32 24.39 75.00
N PHE A 3 -8.81 23.48 74.16
CA PHE A 3 -8.90 23.67 72.71
C PHE A 3 -10.06 24.63 72.41
N GLN A 4 -9.72 25.79 71.84
CA GLN A 4 -10.69 26.77 71.36
C GLN A 4 -11.02 26.44 69.89
N ALA A 5 -12.20 25.85 69.67
CA ALA A 5 -12.68 25.51 68.33
C ALA A 5 -13.05 26.77 67.55
N ASN A 6 -12.36 27.00 66.44
CA ASN A 6 -12.58 28.13 65.54
C ASN A 6 -13.90 27.89 64.75
N ARG A 7 -14.92 28.72 64.99
CA ARG A 7 -16.19 28.61 64.27
C ARG A 7 -16.07 29.27 62.89
N PRO A 8 -16.48 28.60 61.79
CA PRO A 8 -16.42 29.19 60.46
C PRO A 8 -17.41 30.35 60.34
N ALA A 9 -16.96 31.44 59.72
CA ALA A 9 -17.77 32.62 59.46
C ALA A 9 -18.95 32.28 58.53
N LYS A 10 -20.14 32.73 58.93
CA LYS A 10 -21.40 32.51 58.22
C LYS A 10 -21.40 33.39 56.95
N ALA A 11 -21.22 32.77 55.78
CA ALA A 11 -21.17 33.48 54.50
C ALA A 11 -22.51 34.16 54.20
N THR A 12 -22.45 35.43 53.82
CA THR A 12 -23.59 36.27 53.46
C THR A 12 -24.16 35.91 52.08
N PRO A 13 -25.49 35.95 51.89
CA PRO A 13 -26.19 35.34 50.75
C PRO A 13 -25.85 35.90 49.37
N HIS A 14 -25.23 37.09 49.28
CA HIS A 14 -24.78 37.67 48.00
C HIS A 14 -23.56 36.96 47.39
N THR A 15 -22.74 36.28 48.20
CA THR A 15 -21.48 35.63 47.71
C THR A 15 -21.71 34.25 47.08
N LEU A 16 -22.86 33.62 47.33
CA LEU A 16 -23.19 32.31 46.77
C LEU A 16 -23.65 32.38 45.30
N ILE A 17 -24.33 33.46 44.91
CA ILE A 17 -24.87 33.64 43.55
C ILE A 17 -23.73 33.96 42.55
N GLN A 18 -22.74 34.78 42.94
CA GLN A 18 -21.58 35.09 42.10
C GLN A 18 -20.70 33.87 41.81
N ARG A 19 -20.54 32.96 42.78
CA ARG A 19 -19.73 31.74 42.62
C ARG A 19 -20.40 30.71 41.71
N GLY A 20 -21.74 30.63 41.73
CA GLY A 20 -22.49 29.76 40.81
C GLY A 20 -22.37 30.19 39.35
N PHE A 21 -22.42 31.50 39.08
CA PHE A 21 -22.29 32.03 37.71
C PHE A 21 -20.88 31.82 37.13
N ALA A 22 -19.83 32.01 37.94
CA ALA A 22 -18.45 31.77 37.50
C ALA A 22 -18.19 30.29 37.15
N ALA A 23 -18.73 29.35 37.92
CA ALA A 23 -18.60 27.92 37.65
C ALA A 23 -19.34 27.50 36.35
N ALA A 24 -20.51 28.07 36.09
CA ALA A 24 -21.27 27.80 34.87
C ALA A 24 -20.56 28.31 33.59
N VAL A 25 -19.89 29.46 33.66
CA VAL A 25 -19.11 30.02 32.53
C VAL A 25 -17.85 29.19 32.23
N ILE A 26 -17.20 28.63 33.25
CA ILE A 26 -16.03 27.75 33.07
C ILE A 26 -16.46 26.39 32.48
N ALA A 27 -17.58 25.83 32.94
CA ALA A 27 -18.11 24.58 32.40
C ALA A 27 -18.61 24.73 30.95
N ALA A 28 -19.22 25.87 30.62
CA ALA A 28 -19.68 26.17 29.26
C ALA A 28 -18.53 26.46 28.28
N SER A 29 -17.41 27.03 28.75
CA SER A 29 -16.24 27.31 27.91
C SER A 29 -15.36 26.08 27.66
N ALA A 30 -15.31 25.11 28.58
CA ALA A 30 -14.62 23.84 28.37
C ALA A 30 -15.26 22.98 27.26
N ALA A 31 -16.57 23.10 27.03
CA ALA A 31 -17.28 22.39 25.96
C ALA A 31 -17.06 22.99 24.56
N LEU A 32 -16.57 24.24 24.46
CA LEU A 32 -16.30 24.93 23.19
C LEU A 32 -14.84 24.78 22.71
N LEU A 33 -13.98 24.12 23.50
CA LEU A 33 -12.58 23.84 23.13
C LEU A 33 -12.39 22.49 22.42
N MET A 34 -13.47 21.75 22.13
CA MET A 34 -13.44 20.54 21.32
C MET A 34 -14.26 20.78 20.06
N PRO A 35 -13.72 21.45 19.03
CA PRO A 35 -13.05 20.69 17.96
C PRO A 35 -12.05 21.52 17.12
N ALA A 36 -10.78 21.12 16.99
CA ALA A 36 -9.95 21.73 15.92
C ALA A 36 -8.66 21.03 15.52
N CYS A 37 -8.23 19.94 16.16
CA CYS A 37 -7.24 19.08 15.52
C CYS A 37 -7.98 18.32 14.41
N ALA A 38 -8.17 18.98 13.27
CA ALA A 38 -8.45 18.26 12.04
C ALA A 38 -7.17 17.46 11.75
N ASP A 39 -7.23 16.15 11.97
CA ASP A 39 -6.14 15.27 11.62
C ASP A 39 -5.86 15.45 10.12
N ASN A 40 -4.61 15.78 9.80
CA ASN A 40 -4.15 16.01 8.43
C ASN A 40 -3.92 14.67 7.71
N GLU A 41 -4.85 13.72 7.84
CA GLU A 41 -4.80 12.41 7.17
C GLU A 41 -4.90 12.53 5.64
N SER A 42 -5.17 13.72 5.12
CA SER A 42 -5.47 13.92 3.69
C SER A 42 -4.34 14.53 2.86
N SER A 43 -3.14 14.73 3.41
CA SER A 43 -2.04 15.32 2.62
C SER A 43 -1.27 14.31 1.76
N LEU A 44 -1.26 13.03 2.13
CA LEU A 44 -0.60 11.95 1.40
C LEU A 44 -1.63 10.88 1.03
N PHE A 45 -1.60 10.38 -0.20
CA PHE A 45 -2.55 9.35 -0.65
C PHE A 45 -1.92 8.41 -1.68
N ILE A 46 -2.36 7.17 -1.72
CA ILE A 46 -2.02 6.24 -2.81
C ILE A 46 -3.04 6.46 -3.93
N ARG A 47 -2.56 6.70 -5.16
CA ARG A 47 -3.41 6.90 -6.33
C ARG A 47 -3.68 5.58 -7.03
N ASP A 48 -2.63 4.86 -7.38
CA ASP A 48 -2.70 3.63 -8.16
C ASP A 48 -1.40 2.81 -8.07
N CYS A 49 -1.47 1.60 -8.58
CA CYS A 49 -0.35 0.70 -8.83
C CYS A 49 0.07 0.83 -10.31
N VAL A 50 1.33 1.16 -10.56
CA VAL A 50 1.85 1.42 -11.92
C VAL A 50 2.68 0.22 -12.38
N PRO A 51 2.35 -0.37 -13.55
CA PRO A 51 3.12 -1.47 -14.10
C PRO A 51 4.48 -0.96 -14.62
N ALA A 52 5.49 -1.82 -14.59
CA ALA A 52 6.70 -1.56 -15.34
C ALA A 52 6.44 -1.76 -16.84
N GLU A 53 6.94 -0.83 -17.65
CA GLU A 53 6.81 -0.85 -19.10
C GLU A 53 8.07 -1.43 -19.74
N PRO A 54 7.92 -2.30 -20.74
CA PRO A 54 9.04 -2.80 -21.50
C PRO A 54 9.67 -1.70 -22.36
N GLN A 55 11.00 -1.64 -22.36
CA GLN A 55 11.82 -0.83 -23.25
C GLN A 55 12.99 -1.65 -23.81
N ASP A 56 13.68 -1.10 -24.81
CA ASP A 56 14.81 -1.74 -25.50
C ASP A 56 15.92 -2.21 -24.55
N ALA A 57 16.11 -1.50 -23.42
CA ALA A 57 17.13 -1.80 -22.42
C ALA A 57 16.60 -2.54 -21.17
N GLY A 58 15.34 -2.99 -21.19
CA GLY A 58 14.68 -3.69 -20.09
C GLY A 58 13.44 -2.97 -19.62
N CYS A 59 13.07 -3.21 -18.36
CA CYS A 59 11.82 -2.72 -17.80
C CYS A 59 12.05 -1.42 -17.04
N ILE A 60 11.28 -0.40 -17.36
CA ILE A 60 11.31 0.86 -16.62
C ILE A 60 9.94 1.16 -16.03
N THR A 61 9.91 1.78 -14.86
CA THR A 61 8.69 2.43 -14.39
C THR A 61 8.65 3.83 -15.03
N PRO A 62 7.58 4.21 -15.74
CA PRO A 62 7.47 5.55 -16.32
C PRO A 62 7.53 6.60 -15.22
N GLU A 63 7.91 7.84 -15.52
CA GLU A 63 7.98 8.90 -14.52
C GLU A 63 6.62 9.11 -13.80
N PRO A 64 6.59 9.42 -12.49
CA PRO A 64 5.35 9.46 -11.70
C PRO A 64 4.23 10.34 -12.29
N ASN A 65 4.61 11.47 -12.86
CA ASN A 65 3.67 12.43 -13.45
C ASN A 65 3.21 12.04 -14.85
N ASP A 66 3.97 11.19 -15.54
CA ASP A 66 3.73 10.78 -16.94
C ASP A 66 3.12 9.39 -17.03
N ALA A 67 2.90 8.68 -15.91
CA ALA A 67 2.27 7.37 -15.91
C ALA A 67 0.80 7.45 -16.35
N GLU A 68 0.56 7.09 -17.61
CA GLU A 68 -0.77 6.96 -18.22
C GLU A 68 -1.42 5.61 -17.90
N LEU A 69 -0.59 4.57 -17.75
CA LEU A 69 -1.03 3.21 -17.45
C LEU A 69 -1.05 2.97 -15.94
N PHE A 70 -2.10 2.28 -15.50
CA PHE A 70 -2.26 1.85 -14.13
C PHE A 70 -3.00 0.51 -14.07
N LEU A 71 -2.77 -0.24 -13.00
CA LEU A 71 -3.39 -1.52 -12.75
C LEU A 71 -4.62 -1.35 -11.85
N PHE A 72 -5.72 -2.00 -12.23
CA PHE A 72 -6.91 -2.13 -11.38
C PHE A 72 -6.84 -3.36 -10.48
N ASP A 73 -6.13 -4.38 -10.92
CA ASP A 73 -5.84 -5.61 -10.19
C ASP A 73 -4.44 -6.11 -10.53
N GLY A 74 -3.84 -6.83 -9.58
CA GLY A 74 -2.61 -7.58 -9.76
C GLY A 74 -2.86 -9.05 -10.05
N ARG A 75 -1.85 -9.74 -10.58
CA ARG A 75 -1.85 -11.17 -10.84
C ARG A 75 -0.59 -11.80 -10.29
N LEU A 76 -0.77 -12.88 -9.54
CA LEU A 76 0.33 -13.66 -8.96
C LEU A 76 0.18 -15.12 -9.34
N ASP A 77 1.11 -15.65 -10.12
CA ASP A 77 1.19 -17.09 -10.40
C ASP A 77 2.21 -17.77 -9.48
N LEU A 78 1.67 -18.50 -8.50
CA LEU A 78 2.40 -19.25 -7.49
C LEU A 78 3.25 -20.41 -8.04
N ALA A 79 3.03 -20.82 -9.29
CA ALA A 79 3.91 -21.79 -9.95
C ALA A 79 5.24 -21.19 -10.41
N PHE A 80 5.34 -19.86 -10.48
CA PHE A 80 6.53 -19.15 -10.95
C PHE A 80 7.16 -18.26 -9.88
N GLN A 81 6.33 -17.60 -9.08
CA GLN A 81 6.79 -16.71 -8.03
C GLN A 81 5.81 -16.73 -6.85
N SER A 82 6.34 -16.69 -5.64
CA SER A 82 5.54 -16.69 -4.41
C SER A 82 5.42 -15.31 -3.79
N ALA A 83 5.83 -14.26 -4.50
CA ALA A 83 5.83 -12.89 -4.00
C ALA A 83 5.29 -11.94 -5.07
N TYR A 84 4.67 -10.85 -4.63
CA TYR A 84 4.10 -9.82 -5.49
C TYR A 84 4.45 -8.44 -4.98
N SER A 85 4.95 -7.58 -5.86
CA SER A 85 5.31 -6.19 -5.57
C SER A 85 4.76 -5.26 -6.63
N CYS A 86 4.40 -4.04 -6.25
CA CYS A 86 4.02 -3.00 -7.19
C CYS A 86 4.63 -1.64 -6.84
N ALA A 87 4.96 -0.86 -7.87
CA ALA A 87 5.26 0.56 -7.75
C ALA A 87 3.96 1.35 -7.53
N LEU A 88 3.69 1.73 -6.29
CA LEU A 88 2.58 2.60 -5.93
C LEU A 88 2.90 4.04 -6.28
N ARG A 89 2.02 4.69 -7.05
CA ARG A 89 2.07 6.13 -7.24
C ARG A 89 1.42 6.82 -6.05
N VAL A 90 2.25 7.49 -5.27
CA VAL A 90 1.85 8.21 -4.06
C VAL A 90 1.77 9.70 -4.40
N GLY A 91 0.64 10.33 -4.08
CA GLY A 91 0.41 11.75 -4.27
C GLY A 91 0.55 12.54 -2.97
N ASN A 92 1.05 13.77 -3.10
CA ASN A 92 1.25 14.72 -2.00
C ASN A 92 0.55 16.05 -2.33
N GLN A 93 -0.42 16.42 -1.49
CA GLN A 93 -1.19 17.67 -1.60
C GLN A 93 -0.59 18.82 -0.78
N LEU A 94 0.58 18.63 -0.15
CA LEU A 94 1.27 19.74 0.51
C LEU A 94 1.76 20.72 -0.54
N VAL A 95 1.23 21.94 -0.47
CA VAL A 95 1.64 23.03 -1.36
C VAL A 95 3.01 23.58 -0.97
N GLN A 96 3.80 23.96 -1.99
CA GLN A 96 5.00 24.75 -1.80
C GLN A 96 4.61 26.13 -1.23
N ARG A 97 5.12 26.47 -0.03
CA ARG A 97 4.84 27.78 0.63
C ARG A 97 5.89 28.86 0.32
N GLY A 98 6.82 28.58 -0.59
CA GLY A 98 7.84 29.55 -1.00
C GLY A 98 7.26 30.60 -1.93
N THR A 99 7.48 31.89 -1.66
CA THR A 99 7.34 32.95 -2.65
C THR A 99 8.71 33.24 -3.25
N THR A 100 8.78 33.68 -4.51
CA THR A 100 10.04 34.04 -5.18
C THR A 100 10.82 35.16 -4.45
N GLU A 101 10.15 35.92 -3.58
CA GLU A 101 10.73 36.99 -2.78
C GLU A 101 11.29 36.51 -1.42
N GLN A 102 10.88 35.34 -0.94
CA GLN A 102 11.41 34.72 0.29
C GLN A 102 11.75 33.25 0.03
N VAL A 103 13.01 33.02 -0.36
CA VAL A 103 13.59 31.68 -0.48
C VAL A 103 13.70 31.06 0.92
N ARG A 104 12.60 30.43 1.37
CA ARG A 104 12.63 29.50 2.50
C ARG A 104 12.91 28.12 1.95
N THR A 105 13.73 27.35 2.68
CA THR A 105 13.95 25.93 2.39
C THR A 105 12.61 25.20 2.36
N GLU A 106 12.32 24.58 1.24
CA GLU A 106 11.08 23.83 1.05
C GLU A 106 11.06 22.60 1.95
N THR A 107 10.05 22.54 2.81
CA THR A 107 9.84 21.45 3.75
C THR A 107 8.70 20.54 3.33
N SER A 108 8.04 20.80 2.19
CA SER A 108 6.83 20.07 1.75
C SER A 108 7.13 18.78 0.95
N ARG A 109 8.38 18.53 0.56
CA ARG A 109 8.80 17.24 -0.03
C ARG A 109 8.78 16.16 1.06
N VAL A 110 8.25 15.00 0.72
CA VAL A 110 8.09 13.87 1.64
C VAL A 110 9.09 12.77 1.27
N SER A 111 9.86 12.30 2.26
CA SER A 111 10.67 11.09 2.16
C SER A 111 9.85 9.90 2.62
N LEU A 112 9.69 8.90 1.77
CA LEU A 112 9.01 7.65 2.12
C LEU A 112 10.00 6.71 2.81
N TYR A 113 9.55 5.99 3.85
CA TYR A 113 10.46 5.10 4.62
C TYR A 113 9.87 3.74 4.99
N ALA A 114 8.56 3.58 5.03
CA ALA A 114 7.93 2.30 5.32
C ALA A 114 6.54 2.20 4.69
N ALA A 115 6.07 0.97 4.49
CA ALA A 115 4.67 0.67 4.26
C ALA A 115 4.24 -0.53 5.10
N ASP A 116 3.07 -0.43 5.72
CA ASP A 116 2.43 -1.56 6.38
C ASP A 116 1.48 -2.23 5.39
N VAL A 117 1.56 -3.55 5.33
CA VAL A 117 0.75 -4.38 4.44
C VAL A 117 0.00 -5.41 5.27
N ARG A 118 -1.29 -5.58 4.98
CA ARG A 118 -2.09 -6.69 5.48
C ARG A 118 -2.84 -7.37 4.35
N LEU A 119 -3.04 -8.69 4.47
CA LEU A 119 -3.77 -9.46 3.48
C LEU A 119 -5.11 -9.97 4.03
N THR A 120 -6.15 -9.81 3.22
CA THR A 120 -7.49 -10.31 3.49
C THR A 120 -8.06 -11.05 2.28
N ASP A 121 -9.02 -11.94 2.51
CA ASP A 121 -9.83 -12.49 1.44
C ASP A 121 -10.93 -11.49 1.00
N VAL A 122 -11.69 -11.84 -0.03
CA VAL A 122 -12.81 -11.03 -0.54
C VAL A 122 -13.97 -10.87 0.45
N ALA A 123 -14.03 -11.70 1.50
CA ALA A 123 -15.00 -11.59 2.58
C ALA A 123 -14.50 -10.73 3.75
N GLY A 124 -13.25 -10.22 3.67
CA GLY A 124 -12.61 -9.43 4.71
C GLY A 124 -11.97 -10.25 5.83
N ASN A 125 -11.89 -11.57 5.71
CA ASN A 125 -11.17 -12.40 6.67
C ASN A 125 -9.67 -12.25 6.45
N SER A 126 -8.91 -12.13 7.54
CA SER A 126 -7.45 -12.11 7.46
C SER A 126 -6.91 -13.44 6.94
N ILE A 127 -5.99 -13.37 5.98
CA ILE A 127 -5.21 -14.54 5.55
C ILE A 127 -4.18 -14.80 6.66
N GLY A 128 -4.03 -16.06 7.07
CA GLY A 128 -3.12 -16.46 8.13
C GLY A 128 -1.85 -17.12 7.63
N TYR A 129 -0.74 -16.95 8.33
CA TYR A 129 0.45 -17.78 8.20
C TYR A 129 0.18 -19.20 8.75
N ALA A 130 1.14 -20.11 8.53
CA ALA A 130 1.04 -21.49 9.01
C ALA A 130 0.94 -21.62 10.55
N ASP A 131 1.39 -20.61 11.29
CA ASP A 131 1.27 -20.54 12.75
C ASP A 131 -0.09 -19.98 13.25
N GLY A 132 -0.98 -19.62 12.32
CA GLY A 132 -2.30 -19.06 12.61
C GLY A 132 -2.33 -17.55 12.87
N SER A 133 -1.18 -16.87 12.81
CA SER A 133 -1.14 -15.40 12.90
C SER A 133 -1.60 -14.77 11.58
N ALA A 134 -2.22 -13.58 11.65
CA ALA A 134 -2.64 -12.86 10.46
C ALA A 134 -1.43 -12.36 9.66
N VAL A 135 -1.51 -12.42 8.33
CA VAL A 135 -0.49 -11.87 7.43
C VAL A 135 -0.54 -10.35 7.50
N ALA A 136 0.39 -9.79 8.27
CA ALA A 136 0.66 -8.38 8.37
C ALA A 136 2.16 -8.16 8.56
N PHE A 137 2.75 -7.27 7.78
CA PHE A 137 4.18 -6.97 7.83
C PHE A 137 4.49 -5.54 7.36
N SER A 138 5.63 -5.02 7.80
CA SER A 138 6.14 -3.70 7.38
C SER A 138 7.28 -3.86 6.40
N VAL A 139 7.21 -3.14 5.28
CA VAL A 139 8.23 -3.13 4.23
C VAL A 139 8.99 -1.81 4.28
N PRO A 140 10.33 -1.83 4.35
CA PRO A 140 11.11 -0.60 4.26
C PRO A 140 10.99 -0.01 2.85
N LEU A 141 10.77 1.30 2.77
CA LEU A 141 10.68 2.03 1.51
C LEU A 141 11.84 3.01 1.34
N SER A 142 12.05 3.39 0.09
CA SER A 142 12.83 4.55 -0.28
C SER A 142 12.12 5.27 -1.42
N GLY A 143 12.24 6.58 -1.47
CA GLY A 143 11.58 7.39 -2.48
C GLY A 143 11.22 8.75 -1.92
N PHE A 144 10.91 9.67 -2.84
CA PHE A 144 10.42 10.99 -2.50
C PHE A 144 9.12 11.24 -3.24
N VAL A 145 8.24 12.00 -2.58
CA VAL A 145 7.05 12.56 -3.21
C VAL A 145 7.19 14.07 -3.22
N ASP A 146 7.16 14.64 -4.41
CA ASP A 146 7.26 16.08 -4.60
C ASP A 146 6.00 16.79 -4.07
N PRO A 147 6.12 18.06 -3.66
CA PRO A 147 4.97 18.85 -3.25
C PRO A 147 4.06 19.20 -4.42
N GLY A 148 2.79 19.47 -4.11
CA GLY A 148 1.81 19.91 -5.10
C GLY A 148 1.98 21.36 -5.55
N SER A 149 1.47 21.68 -6.73
CA SER A 149 1.53 23.00 -7.39
C SER A 149 0.29 23.88 -7.13
N GLY A 150 -0.37 23.69 -5.99
CA GLY A 150 -1.56 24.45 -5.59
C GLY A 150 -2.87 23.77 -5.98
N SER A 151 -3.06 23.43 -7.26
CA SER A 151 -4.25 22.70 -7.73
C SER A 151 -4.00 21.24 -8.09
N GLU A 152 -2.73 20.84 -8.23
CA GLU A 152 -2.34 19.49 -8.59
C GLU A 152 -1.42 18.91 -7.52
N ALA A 153 -1.60 17.63 -7.21
CA ALA A 153 -0.71 16.91 -6.31
C ALA A 153 0.65 16.71 -6.99
N GLY A 154 1.73 16.72 -6.20
CA GLY A 154 3.00 16.16 -6.66
C GLY A 154 2.97 14.64 -6.48
N TYR A 155 3.64 13.91 -7.37
CA TYR A 155 3.68 12.45 -7.34
C TYR A 155 5.09 11.91 -7.15
N GLY A 156 5.17 10.70 -6.58
CA GLY A 156 6.38 9.91 -6.43
C GLY A 156 6.03 8.43 -6.35
N TYR A 157 7.03 7.56 -6.38
CA TYR A 157 6.82 6.12 -6.27
C TYR A 157 7.25 5.54 -4.93
N ALA A 158 6.49 4.54 -4.51
CA ALA A 158 6.83 3.59 -3.47
C ALA A 158 6.76 2.17 -4.04
N ASN A 159 7.88 1.47 -4.17
CA ASN A 159 7.84 0.05 -4.52
C ASN A 159 7.51 -0.78 -3.27
N VAL A 160 6.30 -1.32 -3.22
CA VAL A 160 5.79 -2.05 -2.05
C VAL A 160 5.70 -3.53 -2.37
N LEU A 161 6.34 -4.36 -1.54
CA LEU A 161 6.13 -5.80 -1.50
C LEU A 161 4.77 -6.08 -0.85
N MET A 162 3.75 -6.42 -1.62
CA MET A 162 2.39 -6.63 -1.11
C MET A 162 2.15 -8.07 -0.65
N ILE A 163 2.76 -9.05 -1.31
CA ILE A 163 2.72 -10.45 -0.90
C ILE A 163 4.18 -10.88 -0.78
N ASP A 164 4.64 -11.20 0.43
CA ASP A 164 5.96 -11.77 0.64
C ASP A 164 5.95 -13.29 0.36
N GLN A 165 7.14 -13.90 0.32
CA GLN A 165 7.26 -15.32 0.02
C GLN A 165 6.49 -16.21 1.02
N ALA A 166 6.50 -15.86 2.31
CA ALA A 166 5.82 -16.63 3.34
C ALA A 166 4.29 -16.55 3.18
N ALA A 167 3.76 -15.37 2.88
CA ALA A 167 2.34 -15.17 2.60
C ALA A 167 1.92 -15.91 1.32
N GLY A 168 2.71 -15.84 0.25
CA GLY A 168 2.43 -16.59 -0.99
C GLY A 168 2.40 -18.10 -0.77
N GLN A 169 3.29 -18.63 0.07
CA GLN A 169 3.27 -20.04 0.48
C GLN A 169 2.05 -20.41 1.32
N ALA A 170 1.63 -19.54 2.24
CA ALA A 170 0.43 -19.74 3.04
C ALA A 170 -0.83 -19.75 2.16
N ILE A 171 -0.93 -18.82 1.20
CA ILE A 171 -2.01 -18.77 0.21
C ILE A 171 -2.00 -20.05 -0.64
N GLY A 172 -0.85 -20.44 -1.18
CA GLY A 172 -0.73 -21.66 -1.99
C GLY A 172 -1.17 -22.92 -1.24
N ARG A 173 -0.78 -23.07 0.02
CA ARG A 173 -1.19 -24.18 0.89
C ARG A 173 -2.70 -24.19 1.14
N ALA A 174 -3.29 -23.02 1.43
CA ALA A 174 -4.73 -22.88 1.63
C ALA A 174 -5.49 -23.26 0.35
N MET A 175 -5.01 -22.83 -0.81
CA MET A 175 -5.56 -23.19 -2.12
C MET A 175 -5.47 -24.70 -2.39
N ALA A 176 -4.30 -25.32 -2.16
CA ALA A 176 -4.10 -26.75 -2.36
C ALA A 176 -5.03 -27.58 -1.44
N THR A 177 -5.15 -27.19 -0.17
CA THR A 177 -6.05 -27.84 0.81
C THR A 177 -7.52 -27.73 0.39
N ALA A 178 -7.92 -26.58 -0.16
CA ALA A 178 -9.28 -26.35 -0.66
C ALA A 178 -9.53 -26.89 -2.08
N ASN A 179 -8.51 -27.50 -2.72
CA ASN A 179 -8.53 -27.90 -4.12
C ASN A 179 -8.94 -26.76 -5.08
N LEU A 180 -8.45 -25.55 -4.77
CA LEU A 180 -8.63 -24.33 -5.56
C LEU A 180 -7.39 -24.06 -6.41
N THR A 181 -7.61 -23.52 -7.60
CA THR A 181 -6.53 -23.16 -8.54
C THR A 181 -6.41 -21.66 -8.75
N THR A 182 -7.39 -20.90 -8.24
CA THR A 182 -7.43 -19.45 -8.28
C THR A 182 -8.15 -18.95 -7.02
N THR A 183 -7.69 -17.83 -6.48
CA THR A 183 -8.32 -17.10 -5.39
C THR A 183 -8.04 -15.61 -5.57
N ASP A 184 -8.91 -14.75 -5.05
CA ASP A 184 -8.67 -13.32 -5.00
C ASP A 184 -8.22 -12.93 -3.58
N VAL A 185 -7.22 -12.06 -3.50
CA VAL A 185 -6.65 -11.53 -2.26
C VAL A 185 -6.73 -10.00 -2.31
N LEU A 186 -7.11 -9.38 -1.21
CA LEU A 186 -7.06 -7.92 -1.03
C LEU A 186 -5.86 -7.56 -0.18
N ALA A 187 -4.91 -6.83 -0.76
CA ALA A 187 -3.80 -6.22 -0.04
C ALA A 187 -4.23 -4.84 0.45
N GLY A 188 -4.28 -4.63 1.77
CA GLY A 188 -4.43 -3.32 2.39
C GLY A 188 -3.06 -2.72 2.68
N ILE A 189 -2.81 -1.50 2.21
CA ILE A 189 -1.51 -0.83 2.30
C ILE A 189 -1.66 0.54 2.95
N ILE A 190 -0.78 0.84 3.91
CA ILE A 190 -0.57 2.18 4.48
C ILE A 190 0.88 2.58 4.21
N VAL A 191 1.10 3.72 3.56
CA VAL A 191 2.46 4.23 3.29
C VAL A 191 2.80 5.33 4.29
N TYR A 192 3.99 5.22 4.87
CA TYR A 192 4.55 6.18 5.82
C TYR A 192 5.64 7.02 5.18
N GLY A 193 5.61 8.31 5.48
CA GLY A 193 6.61 9.27 5.04
C GLY A 193 6.85 10.36 6.07
N ARG A 194 7.96 11.07 5.90
CA ARG A 194 8.30 12.23 6.71
C ARG A 194 8.65 13.40 5.81
N THR A 195 8.09 14.56 6.08
CA THR A 195 8.47 15.79 5.39
C THR A 195 9.94 16.14 5.68
N LEU A 196 10.60 16.89 4.80
CA LEU A 196 11.96 17.39 5.09
C LEU A 196 12.00 18.33 6.31
N GLY A 197 10.84 18.88 6.72
CA GLY A 197 10.67 19.62 7.96
C GLY A 197 10.52 18.76 9.22
N GLY A 198 10.53 17.42 9.09
CA GLY A 198 10.47 16.48 10.21
C GLY A 198 9.06 16.10 10.67
N GLN A 199 8.02 16.43 9.91
CA GLN A 199 6.64 16.04 10.23
C GLN A 199 6.33 14.66 9.66
N GLU A 200 5.81 13.76 10.49
CA GLU A 200 5.31 12.45 10.05
C GLU A 200 4.01 12.60 9.27
N LEU A 201 3.85 11.76 8.25
CA LEU A 201 2.68 11.64 7.40
C LEU A 201 2.42 10.16 7.13
N GLU A 202 1.14 9.82 7.02
CA GLU A 202 0.69 8.50 6.58
C GLU A 202 -0.43 8.66 5.56
N THR A 203 -0.60 7.65 4.70
CA THR A 203 -1.76 7.57 3.82
C THR A 203 -2.94 6.93 4.56
N PRO A 204 -4.18 7.21 4.14
CA PRO A 204 -5.28 6.30 4.43
C PRO A 204 -4.95 4.90 3.90
N GLU A 205 -5.56 3.88 4.50
CA GLU A 205 -5.43 2.53 4.00
C GLU A 205 -6.04 2.41 2.60
N TRP A 206 -5.25 1.92 1.66
CA TRP A 206 -5.64 1.68 0.29
C TRP A 206 -5.65 0.19 -0.01
N PHE A 207 -6.69 -0.28 -0.70
CA PHE A 207 -6.86 -1.71 -1.02
C PHE A 207 -6.60 -1.98 -2.49
N PHE A 208 -5.79 -3.01 -2.75
CA PHE A 208 -5.48 -3.49 -4.09
C PHE A 208 -5.85 -4.96 -4.25
N PRO A 209 -6.74 -5.32 -5.18
CA PRO A 209 -7.06 -6.72 -5.46
C PRO A 209 -5.93 -7.39 -6.24
N ILE A 210 -5.55 -8.59 -5.81
CA ILE A 210 -4.56 -9.44 -6.45
C ILE A 210 -5.19 -10.80 -6.69
N LYS A 211 -5.29 -11.19 -7.96
CA LYS A 211 -5.71 -12.52 -8.38
C LYS A 211 -4.53 -13.47 -8.27
N VAL A 212 -4.61 -14.39 -7.32
CA VAL A 212 -3.59 -15.41 -7.09
C VAL A 212 -4.02 -16.72 -7.75
N CYS A 213 -3.12 -17.34 -8.50
CA CYS A 213 -3.38 -18.60 -9.19
C CYS A 213 -2.20 -19.56 -9.10
N ILE A 214 -2.43 -20.83 -9.41
CA ILE A 214 -1.38 -21.84 -9.57
C ILE A 214 -1.34 -22.29 -11.03
N GLY A 215 -0.35 -21.81 -11.78
CA GLY A 215 -0.08 -22.16 -13.17
C GLY A 215 -1.05 -21.54 -14.19
N CYS A 216 -1.61 -20.35 -13.92
CA CYS A 216 -2.49 -19.67 -14.86
C CYS A 216 -1.78 -18.74 -15.86
N ALA A 217 -0.55 -18.31 -15.55
CA ALA A 217 0.29 -17.56 -16.47
C ALA A 217 0.86 -18.44 -17.59
N CYS A 218 0.75 -19.77 -17.45
CA CYS A 218 0.98 -20.71 -18.54
C CYS A 218 -0.12 -20.57 -19.62
N VAL A 219 0.00 -19.57 -20.48
CA VAL A 219 -0.83 -19.44 -21.68
C VAL A 219 -0.14 -20.13 -22.84
N GLN A 220 -0.81 -21.10 -23.47
CA GLN A 220 -0.38 -21.60 -24.78
C GLN A 220 -0.44 -20.41 -25.74
N THR A 221 0.68 -19.98 -26.30
CA THR A 221 0.64 -18.98 -27.37
C THR A 221 0.00 -19.63 -28.59
N ALA A 222 -1.31 -19.43 -28.73
CA ALA A 222 -1.93 -19.45 -30.04
C ALA A 222 -1.34 -18.24 -30.80
N GLU A 223 -0.43 -18.53 -31.72
CA GLU A 223 0.04 -17.64 -32.81
C GLU A 223 0.31 -16.18 -32.41
N GLY A 224 1.56 -15.87 -32.03
CA GLY A 224 1.98 -14.48 -31.77
C GLY A 224 3.36 -14.30 -31.15
N CYS A 225 3.93 -15.35 -30.56
CA CYS A 225 5.33 -15.38 -30.10
C CYS A 225 6.16 -16.37 -30.93
N SER A 226 5.98 -16.41 -32.25
CA SER A 226 6.89 -17.20 -33.09
C SER A 226 8.23 -16.49 -33.19
N SER A 227 9.32 -17.23 -33.01
CA SER A 227 10.69 -16.80 -33.25
C SER A 227 11.00 -16.43 -34.71
N ASP A 228 9.99 -16.49 -35.58
CA ASP A 228 10.14 -16.45 -37.03
C ASP A 228 9.95 -15.05 -37.60
N ASP A 229 9.44 -14.10 -36.81
CA ASP A 229 9.57 -12.69 -37.15
C ASP A 229 10.96 -12.22 -36.74
N SER A 230 11.82 -12.05 -37.75
CA SER A 230 13.11 -11.35 -37.65
C SER A 230 13.01 -9.88 -37.15
N SER A 231 11.82 -9.43 -36.77
CA SER A 231 11.58 -8.25 -35.93
C SER A 231 11.79 -8.67 -34.48
N SER A 232 12.97 -8.38 -33.95
CA SER A 232 13.41 -8.65 -32.58
C SER A 232 12.66 -7.87 -31.49
N ASP A 233 11.46 -7.36 -31.75
CA ASP A 233 10.74 -6.46 -30.84
C ASP A 233 9.78 -7.21 -29.91
N ILE A 234 10.10 -8.47 -29.61
CA ILE A 234 9.48 -9.20 -28.50
C ILE A 234 10.11 -8.67 -27.21
N SER A 235 9.52 -7.60 -26.69
CA SER A 235 9.93 -7.07 -25.39
C SER A 235 9.59 -8.04 -24.25
N VAL A 236 10.55 -8.24 -23.35
CA VAL A 236 10.44 -9.18 -22.23
C VAL A 236 9.35 -8.68 -21.26
N PRO A 237 8.46 -9.55 -20.75
CA PRO A 237 7.45 -9.14 -19.79
C PRO A 237 8.12 -8.62 -18.52
N CYS A 238 7.66 -7.46 -18.06
CA CYS A 238 8.25 -6.76 -16.93
C CYS A 238 7.69 -7.17 -15.58
N SER A 239 6.52 -7.79 -15.56
CA SER A 239 5.90 -8.34 -14.37
C SER A 239 4.90 -9.43 -14.74
N THR A 240 4.32 -10.09 -13.75
CA THR A 240 3.16 -10.98 -13.94
C THR A 240 1.89 -10.26 -14.36
N ASP A 241 1.91 -8.92 -14.41
CA ASP A 241 0.77 -8.08 -14.76
C ASP A 241 0.86 -7.53 -16.19
N SER A 242 1.96 -7.76 -16.91
CA SER A 242 2.03 -7.33 -18.31
C SER A 242 1.07 -8.16 -19.16
N GLY A 243 0.21 -7.48 -19.94
CA GLY A 243 -0.78 -8.11 -20.84
C GLY A 243 -0.16 -8.94 -21.98
N ILE A 244 1.16 -8.96 -22.08
CA ILE A 244 1.95 -9.78 -22.99
C ILE A 244 2.95 -10.56 -22.12
N ASP A 245 2.85 -11.89 -22.07
CA ASP A 245 3.83 -12.78 -21.45
C ASP A 245 4.79 -13.32 -22.52
N CYS A 246 5.89 -12.61 -22.76
CA CYS A 246 6.95 -13.03 -23.69
C CYS A 246 8.03 -13.92 -23.05
N ARG A 247 7.71 -14.75 -22.05
CA ARG A 247 8.65 -15.80 -21.58
C ARG A 247 9.02 -16.87 -22.63
N LEU A 248 8.57 -16.71 -23.87
CA LEU A 248 8.90 -17.52 -25.04
C LEU A 248 9.94 -16.89 -26.00
N GLY A 249 10.43 -15.67 -25.75
CA GLY A 249 11.41 -15.04 -26.64
C GLY A 249 12.86 -15.52 -26.44
N ILE A 250 13.28 -15.80 -25.21
CA ILE A 250 14.64 -16.27 -24.91
C ILE A 250 14.62 -17.19 -23.68
N ALA A 251 14.62 -18.50 -23.94
CA ALA A 251 15.13 -19.56 -23.06
C ALA A 251 14.88 -19.44 -21.53
N ILE A 252 13.61 -19.32 -21.10
CA ILE A 252 13.19 -20.11 -19.94
C ILE A 252 12.60 -21.39 -20.54
N PRO A 253 13.09 -22.60 -20.18
CA PRO A 253 12.47 -23.85 -20.62
C PRO A 253 11.05 -23.91 -20.03
N GLY A 254 10.10 -23.44 -20.84
CA GLY A 254 8.67 -23.56 -20.73
C GLY A 254 8.22 -24.15 -22.04
N GLY A 255 8.33 -25.47 -22.14
CA GLY A 255 8.06 -26.20 -23.35
C GLY A 255 6.59 -26.48 -23.54
N SER A 256 6.37 -27.39 -24.49
CA SER A 256 5.07 -27.84 -24.98
C SER A 256 4.03 -28.06 -23.88
N GLU A 257 2.74 -27.97 -24.22
CA GLU A 257 1.57 -28.28 -23.38
C GLU A 257 1.77 -29.27 -22.19
N PRO A 258 2.44 -30.43 -22.34
CA PRO A 258 2.76 -31.31 -21.19
C PRO A 258 3.60 -30.66 -20.07
N GLU A 259 4.48 -29.69 -20.39
CA GLU A 259 5.34 -29.02 -19.41
C GLU A 259 4.58 -28.01 -18.55
N CYS A 260 3.57 -27.34 -19.10
CA CYS A 260 2.69 -26.45 -18.33
C CYS A 260 1.83 -27.25 -17.35
N GLY A 261 1.25 -28.36 -17.81
CA GLY A 261 0.49 -29.29 -16.96
C GLY A 261 1.37 -29.87 -15.86
N ALA A 262 2.58 -30.34 -16.20
CA ALA A 262 3.54 -30.85 -15.23
C ALA A 262 3.95 -29.80 -14.21
N ARG A 263 4.26 -28.56 -14.62
CA ARG A 263 4.66 -27.49 -13.69
C ARG A 263 3.53 -27.11 -12.75
N ARG A 264 2.30 -26.98 -13.27
CA ARG A 264 1.12 -26.75 -12.43
C ARG A 264 0.94 -27.87 -11.41
N GLN A 265 1.04 -29.13 -11.85
CA GLN A 265 0.91 -30.28 -10.96
C GLN A 265 2.01 -30.29 -9.89
N SER A 266 3.27 -30.05 -10.27
CA SER A 266 4.39 -29.94 -9.32
C SER A 266 4.21 -28.79 -8.33
N ALA A 267 3.65 -27.66 -8.75
CA ALA A 267 3.35 -26.55 -7.84
C ALA A 267 2.23 -26.92 -6.85
N ILE A 268 1.16 -27.58 -7.33
CA ILE A 268 0.08 -28.07 -6.45
C ILE A 268 0.63 -29.06 -5.42
N GLU A 269 1.45 -30.03 -5.86
CA GLU A 269 2.11 -31.00 -4.98
C GLU A 269 3.02 -30.31 -3.96
N TYR A 270 3.83 -29.36 -4.40
CA TYR A 270 4.69 -28.56 -3.52
C TYR A 270 3.89 -27.85 -2.41
N TYR A 271 2.78 -27.18 -2.76
CA TYR A 271 1.97 -26.47 -1.77
C TYR A 271 1.14 -27.40 -0.89
N ALA A 272 0.82 -28.62 -1.35
CA ALA A 272 0.15 -29.64 -0.55
C ALA A 272 1.09 -30.26 0.52
N ASP A 273 2.39 -30.30 0.24
CA ASP A 273 3.40 -30.89 1.13
C ASP A 273 3.92 -29.92 2.21
N LEU A 274 3.67 -28.61 2.06
CA LEU A 274 4.07 -27.57 3.00
C LEU A 274 3.25 -27.58 4.31
#